data_AF-A0A969G4R6-F1
#
_entry.id   AF-A0A969G4R6-F1
#
_cell.length_a   1.000
_cell.length_b   1.000
_cell.length_c   1.000
_cell.angle_alpha   90.00
_cell.angle_beta   90.00
_cell.angle_gamma   90.00
#
_symmetry.space_group_name_H-M   'P 1'
#
loop_
_entity.id
_entity.type
_entity.pdbx_description
1 polymer ?
#
loop_
_entity_poly.entity_id
_entity_poly.type
_entity_poly.pdbx_seq_one_letter_code
_entity_poly.pdbx_strand_id
1 'polypeptide(L)'
;MTKDPEAIAMELEQISAEFQRNIDHQLAQQPQDDPQSELAIKLNNDEFYQLIASSVANHPTKEKLWGATDGITTKINADNTIEIEGTIKLNHIPYEVFSPTQQKLLRSQLEPLSLVGGNNLNVKLEGELRANKGELFLKPNAKLQVGWINVNLNQVTGKLGVKGPQLRELLSVELDPLRVTMVETHPDQITIVGRDRRKQSG
;
A
#
# COMPACT_ATOMS: atom_id res chain seq x y z
N MET A 1 -15.98 -2.84 -18.64
CA MET A 1 -16.84 -3.32 -17.54
C MET A 1 -16.08 -3.02 -16.27
N THR A 2 -16.64 -2.19 -15.39
CA THR A 2 -16.19 -2.05 -14.00
C THR A 2 -16.35 -3.40 -13.30
N LYS A 3 -15.40 -3.78 -12.44
CA LYS A 3 -15.52 -4.98 -11.62
C LYS A 3 -16.74 -4.83 -10.68
N ASP A 4 -17.45 -5.93 -10.44
CA ASP A 4 -18.58 -5.98 -9.51
C ASP A 4 -18.11 -5.59 -8.09
N PRO A 5 -18.69 -4.56 -7.45
CA PRO A 5 -18.31 -4.13 -6.10
C PRO A 5 -18.34 -5.25 -5.06
N GLU A 6 -19.28 -6.20 -5.15
CA GLU A 6 -19.36 -7.32 -4.22
C GLU A 6 -18.19 -8.30 -4.45
N ALA A 7 -17.88 -8.59 -5.71
CA ALA A 7 -16.73 -9.44 -6.05
C ALA A 7 -15.40 -8.80 -5.61
N ILE A 8 -15.26 -7.48 -5.74
CA ILE A 8 -14.10 -6.73 -5.23
C ILE A 8 -13.98 -6.87 -3.71
N ALA A 9 -15.08 -6.68 -2.98
CA ALA A 9 -15.07 -6.76 -1.53
C ALA A 9 -14.66 -8.16 -1.05
N MET A 10 -15.19 -9.20 -1.70
CA MET A 10 -14.82 -10.59 -1.42
C MET A 10 -13.36 -10.90 -1.74
N GLU A 11 -12.84 -10.43 -2.89
CA GLU A 11 -11.44 -10.59 -3.28
C GLU A 11 -10.50 -9.98 -2.21
N LEU A 12 -10.82 -8.76 -1.77
CA LEU A 12 -10.05 -8.05 -0.76
C LEU A 12 -10.10 -8.70 0.63
N GLU A 13 -11.27 -9.20 1.03
CA GLU A 13 -11.44 -9.94 2.29
C GLU A 13 -10.64 -11.24 2.29
N GLN A 14 -10.64 -11.97 1.17
CA GLN A 14 -9.85 -13.20 1.01
C GLN A 14 -8.35 -12.92 1.12
N ILE A 15 -7.85 -11.88 0.43
CA ILE A 15 -6.43 -11.46 0.51
C ILE A 15 -6.06 -11.13 1.96
N SER A 16 -6.89 -10.34 2.66
CA SER A 16 -6.64 -9.97 4.05
C SER A 16 -6.64 -11.19 4.98
N ALA A 17 -7.56 -12.13 4.77
CA ALA A 17 -7.67 -13.34 5.60
C ALA A 17 -6.53 -14.34 5.34
N GLU A 18 -6.05 -14.47 4.11
CA GLU A 18 -4.86 -15.27 3.77
C GLU A 18 -3.61 -14.68 4.40
N PHE A 19 -3.41 -13.37 4.24
CA PHE A 19 -2.29 -12.67 4.84
C PHE A 19 -2.25 -12.86 6.37
N GLN A 20 -3.38 -12.62 7.04
CA GLN A 20 -3.46 -12.75 8.50
C GLN A 20 -3.15 -14.19 8.96
N ARG A 21 -3.66 -15.21 8.25
CA ARG A 21 -3.36 -16.62 8.55
C ARG A 21 -1.86 -16.93 8.42
N ASN A 22 -1.21 -16.41 7.39
CA ASN A 22 0.24 -16.59 7.19
C ASN A 22 1.04 -15.95 8.33
N ILE A 23 0.66 -14.73 8.75
CA ILE A 23 1.29 -14.06 9.89
C ILE A 23 1.12 -14.87 11.18
N ASP A 24 -0.12 -15.25 11.52
CA ASP A 24 -0.37 -15.99 12.75
C ASP A 24 0.38 -17.33 12.78
N HIS A 25 0.46 -18.02 11.64
CA HIS A 25 1.26 -19.23 11.52
C HIS A 25 2.76 -18.98 11.76
N GLN A 26 3.34 -17.94 11.15
CA GLN A 26 4.75 -17.59 11.36
C GLN A 26 5.05 -17.20 12.82
N LEU A 27 4.14 -16.47 13.46
CA LEU A 27 4.30 -16.04 14.86
C LEU A 27 4.15 -17.22 15.83
N ALA A 28 3.26 -18.18 15.54
CA ALA A 28 3.05 -19.36 16.37
C ALA A 28 4.26 -20.33 16.36
N GLN A 29 5.07 -20.31 15.30
CA GLN A 29 6.26 -21.15 15.17
C GLN A 29 7.49 -20.58 15.89
N GLN A 30 7.43 -19.35 16.41
CA GLN A 30 8.56 -18.70 17.04
C GLN A 30 8.62 -19.00 18.54
N PRO A 31 9.82 -19.24 19.10
CA PRO A 31 10.00 -19.38 20.55
C PRO A 31 9.44 -18.15 21.26
N GLN A 32 8.50 -18.37 22.17
CA GLN A 32 7.76 -17.31 22.85
C GLN A 32 8.12 -17.23 24.34
N ASP A 33 9.37 -17.55 24.67
CA ASP A 33 9.83 -17.78 26.04
C ASP A 33 9.93 -16.47 26.88
N ASP A 34 9.99 -15.30 26.22
CA ASP A 34 9.97 -13.98 26.90
C ASP A 34 8.94 -13.02 26.22
N PRO A 35 8.00 -12.41 26.97
CA PRO A 35 7.07 -11.40 26.46
C PRO A 35 7.71 -10.16 25.83
N GLN A 36 8.99 -9.88 26.11
CA GLN A 36 9.77 -8.80 25.51
C GLN A 36 10.46 -9.23 24.21
N SER A 37 10.42 -10.52 23.85
CA SER A 37 11.07 -11.06 22.66
C SER A 37 10.54 -10.39 21.40
N GLU A 38 11.47 -9.97 20.54
CA GLU A 38 11.12 -9.54 19.20
C GLU A 38 10.79 -10.76 18.34
N LEU A 39 9.71 -10.65 17.58
CA LEU A 39 9.27 -11.64 16.60
C LEU A 39 9.62 -11.12 15.21
N ALA A 40 10.01 -12.03 14.33
CA ALA A 40 10.40 -11.72 12.96
C ALA A 40 9.42 -12.38 11.97
N ILE A 41 8.76 -11.57 11.15
CA ILE A 41 7.97 -12.03 10.01
C ILE A 41 8.84 -11.92 8.78
N LYS A 42 8.90 -12.99 7.98
CA LYS A 42 9.56 -12.97 6.67
C LYS A 42 8.49 -13.01 5.59
N LEU A 43 8.54 -12.04 4.69
CA LEU A 43 7.62 -11.91 3.57
C LEU A 43 8.40 -12.02 2.27
N ASN A 44 7.98 -12.90 1.37
CA ASN A 44 8.41 -12.88 -0.03
C ASN A 44 7.63 -11.81 -0.82
N ASN A 45 7.86 -11.70 -2.14
CA ASN A 45 7.16 -10.73 -2.99
C ASN A 45 5.62 -10.89 -2.98
N ASP A 46 5.11 -12.11 -2.97
CA ASP A 46 3.66 -12.39 -2.99
C ASP A 46 3.01 -12.06 -1.65
N GLU A 47 3.66 -12.42 -0.54
CA GLU A 47 3.19 -12.10 0.81
C GLU A 47 3.29 -10.59 1.10
N PHE A 48 4.31 -9.93 0.54
CA PHE A 48 4.42 -8.47 0.60
C PHE A 48 3.36 -7.78 -0.25
N TYR A 49 3.05 -8.31 -1.43
CA TYR A 49 1.90 -7.87 -2.23
C TYR A 49 0.61 -7.97 -1.41
N GLN A 50 0.37 -9.11 -0.76
CA GLN A 50 -0.82 -9.32 0.07
C GLN A 50 -0.90 -8.32 1.22
N LEU A 51 0.22 -7.97 1.87
CA LEU A 51 0.28 -6.91 2.88
C LEU A 51 -0.12 -5.53 2.33
N ILE A 52 0.43 -5.15 1.17
CA ILE A 52 0.11 -3.85 0.56
C ILE A 52 -1.36 -3.85 0.11
N ALA A 53 -1.81 -4.91 -0.55
CA ALA A 53 -3.18 -5.07 -1.00
C ALA A 53 -4.17 -5.03 0.18
N SER A 54 -3.88 -5.71 1.30
CA SER A 54 -4.73 -5.69 2.50
C SER A 54 -4.77 -4.30 3.16
N SER A 55 -3.65 -3.57 3.18
CA SER A 55 -3.61 -2.20 3.72
C SER A 55 -4.48 -1.25 2.89
N VAL A 56 -4.34 -1.30 1.56
CA VAL A 56 -5.20 -0.51 0.67
C VAL A 56 -6.66 -0.95 0.80
N ALA A 57 -6.89 -2.26 0.94
CA ALA A 57 -8.18 -2.85 1.19
C ALA A 57 -8.79 -2.48 2.55
N ASN A 58 -8.10 -1.83 3.47
CA ASN A 58 -8.70 -1.36 4.72
C ASN A 58 -8.88 0.16 4.74
N HIS A 59 -8.46 0.87 3.69
CA HIS A 59 -8.54 2.32 3.62
C HIS A 59 -9.97 2.83 3.33
N PRO A 60 -10.50 3.84 4.05
CA PRO A 60 -11.90 4.31 3.90
C PRO A 60 -12.29 4.83 2.51
N THR A 61 -11.32 5.19 1.67
CA THR A 61 -11.56 5.68 0.30
C THR A 61 -11.38 4.63 -0.79
N LYS A 62 -11.00 3.39 -0.42
CA LYS A 62 -10.64 2.28 -1.34
C LYS A 62 -11.76 1.92 -2.32
N GLU A 63 -13.00 1.87 -1.83
CA GLU A 63 -14.15 1.31 -2.58
C GLU A 63 -14.45 2.13 -3.83
N LYS A 64 -14.11 3.42 -3.80
CA LYS A 64 -14.46 4.36 -4.87
C LYS A 64 -13.57 4.26 -6.09
N LEU A 65 -12.36 3.74 -5.95
CA LEU A 65 -11.37 3.69 -7.05
C LEU A 65 -10.92 2.27 -7.39
N TRP A 66 -11.07 1.30 -6.49
CA TRP A 66 -10.59 -0.06 -6.72
C TRP A 66 -11.21 -0.73 -7.95
N GLY A 67 -12.49 -0.47 -8.25
CA GLY A 67 -13.15 -0.99 -9.46
C GLY A 67 -12.58 -0.44 -10.78
N ALA A 68 -11.84 0.66 -10.71
CA ALA A 68 -11.10 1.24 -11.83
C ALA A 68 -9.63 0.77 -11.88
N THR A 69 -9.13 0.15 -10.81
CA THR A 69 -7.77 -0.37 -10.72
C THR A 69 -7.71 -1.75 -11.38
N ASP A 70 -6.84 -1.90 -12.38
CA ASP A 70 -6.67 -3.16 -13.11
C ASP A 70 -5.77 -4.17 -12.37
N GLY A 71 -5.08 -3.69 -11.34
CA GLY A 71 -4.23 -4.47 -10.46
C GLY A 71 -3.24 -3.57 -9.73
N ILE A 72 -2.70 -4.10 -8.64
CA ILE A 72 -1.49 -3.61 -8.00
C ILE A 72 -0.45 -4.72 -8.14
N THR A 73 0.78 -4.37 -8.45
CA THR A 73 1.93 -5.27 -8.38
C THR A 73 2.93 -4.70 -7.40
N THR A 74 3.63 -5.58 -6.69
CA THR A 74 4.74 -5.16 -5.84
C THR A 74 5.96 -5.98 -6.16
N LYS A 75 7.13 -5.36 -6.05
CA LYS A 75 8.41 -6.02 -6.26
C LYS A 75 9.43 -5.50 -5.27
N ILE A 76 10.22 -6.41 -4.74
CA ILE A 76 11.41 -6.11 -3.96
C ILE A 76 12.61 -6.20 -4.91
N ASN A 77 13.27 -5.08 -5.15
CA ASN A 77 14.39 -4.99 -6.07
C ASN A 77 15.70 -5.43 -5.41
N ALA A 78 16.69 -5.77 -6.24
CA ALA A 78 18.01 -6.22 -5.79
C ALA A 78 18.80 -5.16 -5.01
N ASP A 79 18.45 -3.88 -5.14
CA ASP A 79 19.02 -2.75 -4.41
C ASP A 79 18.27 -2.45 -3.10
N ASN A 80 17.40 -3.37 -2.66
CA ASN A 80 16.58 -3.28 -1.46
C ASN A 80 15.52 -2.17 -1.50
N THR A 81 15.22 -1.64 -2.69
CA THR A 81 14.05 -0.78 -2.90
C THR A 81 12.79 -1.62 -3.10
N ILE A 82 11.66 -1.09 -2.66
CA ILE A 82 10.35 -1.61 -3.03
C ILE A 82 9.80 -0.80 -4.19
N GLU A 83 9.09 -1.49 -5.05
CA GLU A 83 8.36 -0.94 -6.16
C GLU A 83 6.90 -1.39 -6.02
N ILE A 84 5.98 -0.43 -6.05
CA ILE A 84 4.54 -0.66 -6.04
C ILE A 84 4.00 -0.01 -7.30
N GLU A 85 3.45 -0.80 -8.22
CA GLU A 85 2.85 -0.30 -9.44
C GLU A 85 1.35 -0.59 -9.44
N GLY A 86 0.57 0.32 -9.98
CA GLY A 86 -0.87 0.15 -10.17
C GLY A 86 -1.32 0.82 -11.46
N THR A 87 -2.27 0.18 -12.15
CA THR A 87 -2.87 0.75 -13.35
C THR A 87 -4.32 1.12 -13.06
N ILE A 88 -4.66 2.39 -13.29
CA ILE A 88 -6.03 2.90 -13.17
C ILE A 88 -6.60 3.08 -14.58
N LYS A 89 -7.69 2.38 -14.88
CA LYS A 89 -8.48 2.57 -16.09
C LYS A 89 -9.35 3.82 -15.93
N LEU A 90 -8.93 4.91 -16.56
CA LEU A 90 -9.57 6.23 -16.44
C LEU A 90 -11.06 6.19 -16.86
N ASN A 91 -11.40 5.36 -17.85
CA ASN A 91 -12.77 5.18 -18.34
C ASN A 91 -13.65 4.32 -17.42
N HIS A 92 -13.08 3.71 -16.38
CA HIS A 92 -13.80 2.91 -15.38
C HIS A 92 -13.89 3.62 -14.02
N ILE A 93 -13.40 4.86 -13.91
CA ILE A 93 -13.58 5.65 -12.69
C ILE A 93 -15.09 5.93 -12.50
N PRO A 94 -15.69 5.49 -11.40
CA PRO A 94 -17.13 5.68 -11.16
C PRO A 94 -17.36 7.11 -10.67
N TYR A 95 -17.32 8.11 -11.57
CA TYR A 95 -17.42 9.52 -11.20
C TYR A 95 -18.66 9.82 -10.32
N GLU A 96 -19.74 9.08 -10.49
CA GLU A 96 -20.98 9.16 -9.73
C GLU A 96 -20.83 8.95 -8.21
N VAL A 97 -19.80 8.24 -7.73
CA VAL A 97 -19.58 8.00 -6.28
C VAL A 97 -18.84 9.15 -5.59
N PHE A 98 -18.44 10.16 -6.36
CA PHE A 98 -17.74 11.35 -5.90
C PHE A 98 -18.68 12.55 -5.82
N SER A 99 -18.40 13.48 -4.91
CA SER A 99 -19.16 14.75 -4.84
C SER A 99 -18.98 15.57 -6.12
N PRO A 100 -19.91 16.47 -6.48
CA PRO A 100 -19.79 17.28 -7.70
C PRO A 100 -18.46 18.06 -7.79
N THR A 101 -17.96 18.55 -6.66
CA THR A 101 -16.64 19.21 -6.57
C THR A 101 -15.50 18.24 -6.88
N GLN A 102 -15.54 17.04 -6.32
CA GLN A 102 -14.54 15.99 -6.57
C GLN A 102 -14.58 15.51 -8.03
N GLN A 103 -15.78 15.34 -8.61
CA GLN A 103 -15.93 14.99 -10.02
C GLN A 103 -15.31 16.03 -10.93
N LYS A 104 -15.59 17.32 -10.70
CA LYS A 104 -15.02 18.42 -11.49
C LYS A 104 -13.50 18.43 -11.41
N LEU A 105 -12.96 18.25 -10.20
CA LEU A 105 -11.52 18.18 -9.98
C LEU A 105 -10.91 16.99 -10.74
N LEU A 106 -11.44 15.77 -10.53
CA LEU A 106 -10.94 14.55 -11.17
C LEU A 106 -10.98 14.67 -12.71
N ARG A 107 -12.07 15.16 -13.28
CA ARG A 107 -12.17 15.39 -14.74
C ARG A 107 -11.12 16.37 -15.22
N SER A 108 -11.00 17.54 -14.57
CA SER A 108 -10.04 18.57 -14.99
C SER A 108 -8.56 18.13 -14.92
N GLN A 109 -8.23 17.18 -14.05
CA GLN A 109 -6.85 16.72 -13.83
C GLN A 109 -6.53 15.46 -14.67
N LEU A 110 -7.52 14.58 -14.89
CA LEU A 110 -7.31 13.28 -15.55
C LEU A 110 -7.63 13.30 -17.05
N GLU A 111 -8.55 14.16 -17.50
CA GLU A 111 -8.92 14.30 -18.90
C GLU A 111 -7.72 14.70 -19.79
N PRO A 112 -6.85 15.65 -19.38
CA PRO A 112 -5.62 15.95 -20.14
C PRO A 112 -4.68 14.76 -20.24
N LEU A 113 -4.63 13.88 -19.22
CA LEU A 113 -3.79 12.69 -19.22
C LEU A 113 -4.31 11.63 -20.18
N SER A 114 -5.64 11.50 -20.29
CA SER A 114 -6.29 10.54 -21.20
C SER A 114 -6.02 10.85 -22.68
N LEU A 115 -5.89 12.13 -23.03
CA LEU A 115 -5.63 12.60 -24.39
C LEU A 115 -4.19 12.36 -24.85
N VAL A 116 -3.25 12.19 -23.92
CA VAL A 116 -1.81 12.08 -24.23
C VAL A 116 -1.27 10.66 -23.99
N GLY A 117 -1.80 9.93 -23.01
CA GLY A 117 -1.29 8.62 -22.58
C GLY A 117 -2.25 7.44 -22.76
N GLY A 118 -3.45 7.66 -23.31
CA GLY A 118 -4.50 6.64 -23.44
C GLY A 118 -5.37 6.48 -22.19
N ASN A 119 -6.23 5.45 -22.18
CA ASN A 119 -7.24 5.23 -21.12
C ASN A 119 -6.68 4.65 -19.81
N ASN A 120 -5.37 4.44 -19.72
CA ASN A 120 -4.70 3.84 -18.57
C ASN A 120 -3.75 4.85 -17.94
N LEU A 121 -3.91 5.08 -16.64
CA LEU A 121 -2.99 5.84 -15.83
C LEU A 121 -2.16 4.88 -14.99
N ASN A 122 -0.88 4.75 -15.32
CA ASN A 122 0.06 3.98 -14.50
C ASN A 122 0.56 4.86 -13.35
N VAL A 123 0.47 4.33 -12.15
CA VAL A 123 1.02 4.92 -10.94
C VAL A 123 2.10 3.97 -10.44
N LYS A 124 3.31 4.46 -10.23
CA LYS A 124 4.43 3.70 -9.69
C LYS A 124 5.00 4.44 -8.50
N LEU A 125 5.27 3.72 -7.42
CA LEU A 125 5.90 4.22 -6.22
C LEU A 125 7.14 3.38 -5.94
N GLU A 126 8.29 4.02 -5.89
CA GLU A 126 9.58 3.37 -5.69
C GLU A 126 10.29 3.98 -4.48
N GLY A 127 10.80 3.17 -3.55
CA GLY A 127 11.59 3.68 -2.44
C GLY A 127 12.01 2.64 -1.42
N GLU A 128 12.71 3.07 -0.38
CA GLU A 128 13.16 2.18 0.69
C GLU A 128 12.18 2.16 1.86
N LEU A 129 11.93 0.99 2.43
CA LEU A 129 11.13 0.83 3.64
C LEU A 129 11.90 1.22 4.91
N ARG A 130 11.18 1.75 5.89
CA ARG A 130 11.65 2.07 7.24
C ARG A 130 10.56 1.77 8.26
N ALA A 131 10.98 1.25 9.41
CA ALA A 131 10.14 1.17 10.59
C ALA A 131 10.17 2.53 11.33
N ASN A 132 9.01 3.04 11.72
CA ASN A 132 8.93 4.18 12.62
C ASN A 132 7.66 4.08 13.47
N LYS A 133 7.74 4.39 14.78
CA LYS A 133 6.58 4.42 15.69
C LYS A 133 5.67 3.18 15.70
N GLY A 134 6.15 2.01 15.26
CA GLY A 134 5.34 0.78 15.22
C GLY A 134 4.74 0.45 13.85
N GLU A 135 5.05 1.24 12.82
CA GLU A 135 4.50 1.12 11.46
C GLU A 135 5.62 1.08 10.42
N LEU A 136 5.31 0.58 9.23
CA LEU A 136 6.18 0.62 8.06
C LEU A 136 5.89 1.85 7.20
N PHE A 137 6.94 2.52 6.73
CA PHE A 137 6.84 3.69 5.85
C PHE A 137 7.90 3.65 4.75
N LEU A 138 7.60 4.31 3.64
CA LEU A 138 8.62 4.68 2.66
C LEU A 138 9.46 5.88 3.13
N LYS A 139 10.75 5.85 2.81
CA LYS A 139 11.63 7.00 3.05
C LYS A 139 11.18 8.24 2.27
N PRO A 140 11.52 9.46 2.73
CA PRO A 140 11.15 10.71 2.07
C PRO A 140 11.69 10.89 0.64
N ASN A 141 12.74 10.15 0.26
CA ASN A 141 13.32 10.15 -1.09
C ASN A 141 12.61 9.19 -2.06
N ALA A 142 11.52 8.55 -1.64
CA ALA A 142 10.73 7.72 -2.54
C ALA A 142 10.16 8.56 -3.68
N LYS A 143 10.09 7.94 -4.86
CA LYS A 143 9.66 8.55 -6.11
C LYS A 143 8.28 8.05 -6.44
N LEU A 144 7.36 8.99 -6.65
CA LEU A 144 6.04 8.74 -7.20
C LEU A 144 6.07 9.11 -8.67
N GLN A 145 5.73 8.15 -9.52
CA GLN A 145 5.52 8.32 -10.94
C GLN A 145 4.03 8.20 -11.24
N VAL A 146 3.47 9.18 -11.95
CA VAL A 146 2.07 9.18 -12.40
C VAL A 146 2.09 9.43 -13.91
N GLY A 147 1.88 8.37 -14.69
CA GLY A 147 2.13 8.34 -16.13
C GLY A 147 3.59 8.68 -16.44
N TRP A 148 3.78 9.73 -17.21
CA TRP A 148 5.09 10.34 -17.54
C TRP A 148 5.65 11.30 -16.49
N ILE A 149 4.89 11.68 -15.46
CA ILE A 149 5.32 12.66 -14.47
C ILE A 149 6.06 11.93 -13.33
N ASN A 150 7.33 12.28 -13.13
CA ASN A 150 8.13 11.80 -12.00
C ASN A 150 8.25 12.90 -10.94
N VAL A 151 7.85 12.60 -9.71
CA VAL A 151 7.90 13.51 -8.58
C VAL A 151 8.44 12.82 -7.34
N ASN A 152 9.33 13.49 -6.62
CA ASN A 152 9.75 13.02 -5.30
C ASN A 152 8.58 13.19 -4.31
N LEU A 153 8.32 12.24 -3.40
CA LEU A 153 7.20 12.31 -2.45
C LEU A 153 7.18 13.64 -1.66
N ASN A 154 8.34 14.15 -1.27
CA ASN A 154 8.44 15.45 -0.59
C ASN A 154 7.90 16.62 -1.45
N GLN A 155 8.04 16.54 -2.77
CA GLN A 155 7.57 17.55 -3.72
C GLN A 155 6.09 17.37 -4.11
N VAL A 156 5.56 16.16 -3.94
CA VAL A 156 4.13 15.84 -4.18
C VAL A 156 3.24 16.70 -3.29
N THR A 157 3.66 16.94 -2.04
CA THR A 157 2.88 17.70 -1.05
C THR A 157 2.53 19.12 -1.49
N GLY A 158 3.48 19.81 -2.14
CA GLY A 158 3.28 21.17 -2.65
C GLY A 158 2.47 21.23 -3.95
N LYS A 159 2.48 20.15 -4.75
CA LYS A 159 1.79 20.10 -6.06
C LYS A 159 0.37 19.55 -5.99
N LEU A 160 0.12 18.58 -5.11
CA LEU A 160 -1.18 17.93 -4.96
C LEU A 160 -2.02 18.51 -3.81
N GLY A 161 -1.50 19.48 -3.05
CA GLY A 161 -2.20 20.09 -1.92
C GLY A 161 -2.41 19.14 -0.73
N VAL A 162 -1.78 17.97 -0.74
CA VAL A 162 -1.80 16.98 0.35
C VAL A 162 -0.66 17.31 1.32
N LYS A 163 -0.95 17.48 2.61
CA LYS A 163 0.11 17.79 3.57
C LYS A 163 1.01 16.57 3.75
N GLY A 164 2.32 16.78 3.91
CA GLY A 164 3.30 15.69 4.10
C GLY A 164 2.94 14.66 5.18
N PRO A 165 2.41 15.05 6.35
CA PRO A 165 1.93 14.10 7.35
C PRO A 165 0.77 13.22 6.86
N GLN A 166 -0.16 13.77 6.09
CA GLN A 166 -1.30 13.02 5.53
C GLN A 166 -0.83 12.02 4.47
N LEU A 167 0.11 12.43 3.60
CA LEU A 167 0.70 11.54 2.62
C LEU A 167 1.47 10.40 3.29
N ARG A 168 2.12 10.68 4.43
CA ARG A 168 2.85 9.68 5.20
C ARG A 168 1.92 8.67 5.86
N GLU A 169 0.80 9.13 6.41
CA GLU A 169 -0.27 8.29 6.98
C GLU A 169 -0.92 7.42 5.90
N LEU A 170 -1.17 7.96 4.71
CA LEU A 170 -1.69 7.21 3.56
C LEU A 170 -0.75 6.14 3.02
N LEU A 171 0.55 6.25 3.32
CA LEU A 171 1.60 5.32 2.88
C LEU A 171 2.15 4.50 4.04
N SER A 172 1.49 4.54 5.20
CA SER A 172 1.85 3.71 6.33
C SER A 172 1.13 2.38 6.24
N VAL A 173 1.80 1.34 6.72
CA VAL A 173 1.20 0.01 6.83
C VAL A 173 1.33 -0.43 8.28
N GLU A 174 0.17 -0.67 8.90
CA GLU A 174 0.08 -1.30 10.21
C GLU A 174 0.05 -2.83 10.06
N LEU A 175 0.76 -3.50 10.97
CA LEU A 175 0.66 -4.94 11.16
C LEU A 175 0.00 -5.17 12.51
N ASP A 176 -1.30 -5.48 12.51
CA ASP A 176 -2.10 -5.61 13.73
C ASP A 176 -1.48 -6.47 14.85
N PRO A 177 -0.83 -7.63 14.59
CA PRO A 177 -0.23 -8.38 15.68
C PRO A 177 1.13 -7.82 16.13
N LEU A 178 1.79 -6.94 15.35
CA LEU A 178 3.16 -6.48 15.64
C LEU A 178 3.28 -4.97 15.76
N ARG A 179 3.92 -4.55 16.84
CA ARG A 179 4.53 -3.22 16.91
C ARG A 179 5.89 -3.28 16.25
N VAL A 180 5.97 -2.83 15.00
CA VAL A 180 7.19 -2.89 14.18
C VAL A 180 8.32 -2.05 14.81
N THR A 181 9.45 -2.69 15.08
CA THR A 181 10.66 -2.05 15.60
C THR A 181 11.71 -1.88 14.51
N MET A 182 11.79 -2.82 13.58
CA MET A 182 12.79 -2.82 12.51
C MET A 182 12.23 -3.46 11.24
N VAL A 183 12.79 -3.05 10.09
CA VAL A 183 12.56 -3.69 8.81
C VAL A 183 13.90 -3.82 8.09
N GLU A 184 14.14 -5.00 7.53
CA GLU A 184 15.29 -5.31 6.70
C GLU A 184 14.77 -5.79 5.34
N THR A 185 15.30 -5.23 4.27
CA THR A 185 14.97 -5.62 2.92
C THR A 185 16.18 -6.32 2.29
N HIS A 186 15.92 -7.46 1.69
CA HIS A 186 16.85 -8.26 0.89
C HIS A 186 16.24 -8.49 -0.49
N PRO A 187 17.02 -8.91 -1.50
CA PRO A 187 16.45 -9.35 -2.77
C PRO A 187 15.36 -10.41 -2.54
N ASP A 188 14.17 -10.16 -3.07
CA ASP A 188 12.99 -11.03 -3.00
C ASP A 188 12.43 -11.34 -1.60
N GLN A 189 12.92 -10.67 -0.55
CA GLN A 189 12.45 -10.90 0.82
C GLN A 189 12.51 -9.63 1.67
N ILE A 190 11.45 -9.40 2.47
CA ILE A 190 11.43 -8.41 3.54
C ILE A 190 11.33 -9.15 4.87
N THR A 191 12.19 -8.80 5.82
CA THR A 191 12.07 -9.22 7.22
C THR A 191 11.55 -8.06 8.04
N ILE A 192 10.42 -8.26 8.71
CA ILE A 192 9.80 -7.28 9.60
C ILE A 192 9.96 -7.79 11.03
N VAL A 193 10.61 -7.01 11.86
CA VAL A 193 10.82 -7.34 13.27
C VAL A 193 9.97 -6.43 14.13
N GLY A 194 9.31 -7.00 15.13
CA GLY A 194 8.47 -6.23 16.03
C GLY A 194 8.12 -7.00 17.29
N ARG A 195 7.39 -6.34 18.19
CA ARG A 195 6.89 -6.97 19.43
C ARG A 195 5.42 -7.31 19.29
N ASP A 196 5.01 -8.46 19.82
CA ASP A 196 3.61 -8.89 19.79
C ASP A 196 2.74 -7.89 20.59
N ARG A 197 1.82 -7.20 19.91
CA ARG A 197 0.89 -6.24 20.54
C ARG A 197 -0.04 -6.95 21.52
N ARG A 198 -0.38 -8.22 21.28
CA ARG A 198 -1.32 -9.01 22.10
C ARG A 198 -0.79 -9.27 23.51
N LYS A 199 0.54 -9.25 23.69
CA LYS A 199 1.20 -9.50 24.99
C LYS A 199 1.45 -8.23 25.82
N GLN A 200 1.22 -7.04 25.27
CA GLN A 200 1.46 -5.76 25.96
C GLN A 200 0.21 -5.18 26.63
N SER A 201 -0.96 -5.81 26.48
CA SER A 201 -2.23 -5.37 27.07
C SER A 201 -2.58 -6.08 28.39
N GLY A 202 -1.65 -6.85 28.97
CA GLY A 202 -1.78 -7.55 30.25
C GLY A 202 -1.11 -6.81 31.40
#